data_AF-A0A1H3X601-F1
#
_entry.id   AF-A0A1H3X601-F1
#
_cell.length_a   1.000
_cell.length_b   1.000
_cell.length_c   1.000
_cell.angle_alpha   90.00
_cell.angle_beta   90.00
_cell.angle_gamma   90.00
#
_symmetry.space_group_name_H-M   'P 1'
#
loop_
_entity.id
_entity.type
_entity.pdbx_description
1 polymer ?
#
loop_
_entity_poly.entity_id
_entity_poly.type
_entity_poly.pdbx_seq_one_letter_code
_entity_poly.pdbx_strand_id
1 'polypeptide(L)' 'MQAVKQLNEAGEFKDSDVVVVIFPDHGSRYMSKVYSDKWMNEQGFFDSQNEEAAQSIQYVK' A
#
# COMPACT_ATOMS: atom_id res chain seq x y z
N MET A 1 6.01 1.94 -1.68
CA MET A 1 7.06 1.16 -2.38
C MET A 1 7.32 -0.18 -1.67
N GLN A 2 6.28 -0.94 -1.34
CA GLN A 2 6.42 -2.13 -0.50
C GLN A 2 7.18 -3.27 -1.21
N ALA A 3 6.89 -3.50 -2.49
CA ALA A 3 7.55 -4.55 -3.28
C ALA A 3 9.08 -4.38 -3.34
N VAL A 4 9.58 -3.16 -3.51
CA VAL A 4 11.03 -2.89 -3.56
C VAL A 4 11.70 -3.21 -2.23
N LYS A 5 11.04 -2.91 -1.09
CA LYS A 5 11.56 -3.27 0.24
C LYS A 5 11.65 -4.79 0.41
N GLN A 6 10.59 -5.51 0.03
CA GLN A 6 10.56 -6.97 0.13
C GLN A 6 11.60 -7.65 -0.76
N LEU A 7 11.81 -7.15 -1.99
CA LEU A 7 12.86 -7.65 -2.88
C LEU A 7 14.26 -7.37 -2.32
N ASN A 8 14.46 -6.22 -1.70
CA ASN A 8 15.72 -5.90 -1.03
C ASN A 8 15.98 -6.83 0.17
N GLU A 9 14.96 -7.09 1.00
CA GLU A 9 15.05 -8.03 2.13
C GLU A 9 15.31 -9.48 1.65
N ALA A 10 14.80 -9.84 0.48
CA ALA A 10 15.10 -11.12 -0.18
C ALA A 10 16.50 -11.19 -0.80
N GLY A 11 17.26 -10.09 -0.81
CA GLY A 11 18.62 -10.04 -1.35
C GLY A 11 18.70 -9.98 -2.87
N GLU A 12 17.65 -9.49 -3.54
CA GLU A 12 17.56 -9.44 -5.00
C GLU A 12 18.44 -8.35 -5.64
N PHE A 13 18.94 -7.39 -4.85
CA PHE A 13 19.72 -6.25 -5.34
C PHE A 13 21.14 -6.24 -4.79
N LYS A 14 22.08 -5.73 -5.60
CA LYS A 14 23.46 -5.43 -5.21
C LYS A 14 23.67 -3.93 -5.14
N ASP A 15 24.72 -3.50 -4.43
CA ASP A 15 25.08 -2.09 -4.27
C ASP A 15 25.34 -1.36 -5.62
N SER A 16 25.69 -2.10 -6.67
CA SER A 16 25.92 -1.57 -8.02
C SER A 16 24.65 -1.36 -8.84
N ASP A 17 23.52 -1.89 -8.40
CA ASP A 17 22.31 -1.95 -9.21
C ASP A 17 21.52 -0.64 -9.13
N VAL A 18 20.91 -0.24 -10.25
CA VAL A 18 20.04 0.94 -10.31
C VAL A 18 18.60 0.48 -10.44
N VAL A 19 17.82 0.65 -9.37
CA VAL A 19 16.40 0.29 -9.34
C VAL A 19 15.56 1.43 -9.94
N VAL A 20 14.84 1.13 -11.02
CA VAL A 20 13.95 2.08 -11.69
C VAL A 20 12.50 1.70 -11.45
N VAL A 21 11.68 2.70 -11.09
CA VAL A 21 10.26 2.53 -10.76
C VAL A 21 9.43 3.44 -11.65
N ILE A 22 8.39 2.89 -12.25
CA ILE A 22 7.47 3.62 -13.12
C ILE A 22 6.14 3.81 -12.40
N PHE A 23 5.69 5.07 -12.34
CA PHE A 23 4.33 5.43 -11.91
C PHE A 23 3.50 5.71 -13.17
N PRO A 24 2.69 4.75 -13.63
CA PRO A 24 2.05 4.83 -14.94
C PRO A 24 0.89 5.83 -14.98
N ASP A 25 0.24 6.11 -13.85
CA ASP A 25 -0.90 7.03 -13.78
C ASP A 25 -1.04 7.70 -12.41
N HIS A 26 -2.10 8.50 -12.28
CA HIS A 26 -2.51 9.14 -11.05
C HIS A 26 -3.64 8.34 -10.36
N GLY A 27 -3.58 8.24 -9.03
CA GLY A 27 -4.49 7.40 -8.23
C GLY A 27 -5.96 7.83 -8.18
N SER A 28 -6.31 9.03 -8.65
CA SER A 28 -7.68 9.59 -8.53
C SER A 28 -8.77 8.71 -9.13
N ARG A 29 -8.45 7.91 -10.15
CA ARG A 29 -9.41 6.98 -10.79
C ARG A 29 -9.76 5.77 -9.92
N TYR A 30 -8.98 5.50 -8.88
CA TYR A 30 -9.13 4.32 -8.02
C TYR A 30 -9.65 4.66 -6.62
N MET A 31 -10.20 5.86 -6.44
CA MET A 31 -10.67 6.34 -5.13
C MET A 31 -11.72 5.41 -4.50
N SER A 32 -12.61 4.84 -5.33
CA SER A 32 -13.64 3.88 -4.89
C SER A 32 -13.14 2.43 -4.76
N LYS A 33 -11.84 2.19 -4.93
CA LYS A 33 -11.21 0.86 -4.86
C LYS A 33 -10.13 0.82 -3.78
N VAL A 34 -8.86 0.83 -4.17
CA VAL A 34 -7.71 0.65 -3.26
C VAL A 34 -7.54 1.77 -2.22
N TYR A 35 -8.18 2.92 -2.42
CA TYR A 35 -8.25 4.00 -1.44
C TYR A 35 -9.50 3.95 -0.55
N SER A 36 -10.40 2.99 -0.77
CA SER A 36 -11.62 2.80 0.02
C SER A 36 -11.43 1.65 0.99
N ASP A 37 -11.44 1.94 2.29
CA ASP A 37 -11.34 0.94 3.35
C ASP A 37 -12.43 -0.13 3.21
N LYS A 38 -13.65 0.27 2.86
CA LYS A 38 -14.75 -0.67 2.64
C LYS A 38 -14.41 -1.67 1.54
N TRP A 39 -13.99 -1.20 0.37
CA TRP A 39 -13.62 -2.08 -0.74
C TRP A 39 -12.43 -2.97 -0.36
N MET A 40 -11.41 -2.41 0.30
CA MET A 40 -10.23 -3.14 0.74
C MET A 40 -10.57 -4.27 1.73
N ASN A 41 -11.49 -4.02 2.67
CA ASN A 41 -12.02 -5.04 3.58
C ASN A 41 -12.83 -6.10 2.82
N GLU A 42 -13.71 -5.72 1.89
CA GLU A 42 -14.49 -6.67 1.08
C GLU A 42 -13.60 -7.58 0.21
N GLN A 43 -12.43 -7.09 -0.20
CA GLN A 43 -11.44 -7.90 -0.91
C GLN A 43 -10.52 -8.72 0.01
N GLY A 44 -10.65 -8.59 1.33
CA GLY A 44 -9.88 -9.33 2.32
C GLY A 44 -8.43 -8.85 2.50
N PHE A 45 -8.10 -7.61 2.10
CA PHE A 45 -6.73 -7.10 2.24
C PHE A 45 -6.29 -6.93 3.71
N PHE A 46 -7.24 -6.88 4.65
CA PHE A 46 -6.98 -6.71 6.08
C PHE A 46 -7.17 -8.00 6.90
N ASP A 47 -7.63 -9.08 6.27
CA ASP A 47 -7.94 -10.35 6.97
C ASP A 47 -6.68 -11.07 7.49
N SER A 48 -5.50 -10.66 7.02
CA SER A 48 -4.20 -11.12 7.49
C SER A 48 -3.39 -9.99 8.12
N GLN A 49 -3.59 -9.76 9.41
CA GLN A 49 -2.68 -9.10 10.37
C GLN A 49 -1.91 -7.87 9.86
N ASN A 50 -2.62 -6.85 9.38
CA ASN A 50 -2.13 -5.47 9.41
C ASN A 50 -3.23 -4.58 9.97
N GLU A 51 -3.26 -4.47 11.30
CA GLU A 51 -3.98 -3.41 12.01
C GLU A 51 -3.29 -2.06 11.74
N GLU A 52 -3.35 -1.54 10.52
CA GLU A 52 -3.19 -0.10 10.36
C GLU A 52 -4.49 0.53 10.87
N ALA A 53 -4.44 0.92 12.14
CA ALA A 53 -5.51 1.57 12.86
C ALA A 53 -6.15 2.64 11.97
N ALA A 54 -7.35 2.35 11.46
CA ALA A 54 -8.24 3.36 10.92
C ALA A 54 -8.42 4.38 12.05
N GLN A 55 -7.73 5.51 11.96
CA GLN A 55 -7.84 6.55 12.98
C GLN A 55 -9.29 7.01 12.97
N SER A 56 -10.03 6.61 14.00
CA SER A 56 -11.40 7.05 14.21
C SER A 56 -11.38 8.57 14.27
N ILE A 57 -11.93 9.23 13.25
CA ILE A 57 -12.09 10.68 13.26
C ILE A 57 -13.02 11.01 14.43
N GLN A 58 -12.46 11.48 15.54
CA GLN A 58 -13.23 11.95 16.66
C GLN A 58 -13.72 13.36 16.37
N TYR A 59 -15.02 13.50 16.11
CA TYR A 59 -15.68 14.80 16.03
C TYR A 59 -15.77 15.40 17.43
N VAL A 60 -14.91 16.38 17.73
CA VAL A 60 -15.08 17.23 18.91
C VAL A 60 -16.01 18.37 18.51
N LYS A 61 -17.22 18.39 19.09
CA LYS A 61 -18.18 19.49 18.94
C LYS A 61 -17.77 20.69 19.80
#